data_AF-D8UCK8-F1
#
_entry.id   AF-D8UCK8-F1
#
_cell.length_a   1.000
_cell.length_b   1.000
_cell.length_c   1.000
_cell.angle_alpha   90.00
_cell.angle_beta   90.00
_cell.angle_gamma   90.00
#
_symmetry.space_group_name_H-M   'P 1'
#
loop_
_entity.id
_entity.type
_entity.pdbx_description
1 polymer ?
#
loop_
_entity_poly.entity_id
_entity_poly.type
_entity_poly.pdbx_seq_one_letter_code
_entity_poly.pdbx_strand_id
1 'polypeptide(L)'
;MVNKLLYRSKQRGFLELDLLIGLWAEVNIPKMDFAELKQMALVLEEENPDLFKWLTGQLQPPDRMSGNAVFEALRRHVAQQLSETAPATTRAALGRDWVRGWDDSWRWVV
;
A
#
# COMPACT_ATOMS: atom_id res chain seq x y z
N MET A 1 -9.36 4.79 18.79
CA MET A 1 -9.27 4.80 17.31
C MET A 1 -7.83 4.59 16.84
N VAL A 2 -6.90 5.47 17.22
CA VAL A 2 -5.48 5.47 16.81
C VAL A 2 -4.78 4.12 17.05
N ASN A 3 -4.85 3.57 18.27
CA ASN A 3 -4.18 2.30 18.59
C ASN A 3 -4.68 1.12 17.73
N LYS A 4 -5.96 1.11 17.35
CA LYS A 4 -6.52 0.08 16.47
C LYS A 4 -5.95 0.18 15.06
N LEU A 5 -5.80 1.39 14.53
CA LEU A 5 -5.23 1.61 13.19
C LEU A 5 -3.73 1.26 13.16
N LEU A 6 -2.97 1.65 14.18
CA LEU A 6 -1.56 1.27 14.32
C LEU A 6 -1.40 -0.26 14.38
N TYR A 7 -2.24 -0.92 15.18
CA TYR A 7 -2.22 -2.38 15.28
C TYR A 7 -2.55 -3.05 13.94
N ARG A 8 -3.62 -2.63 13.26
CA ARG A 8 -4.00 -3.17 11.95
C ARG A 8 -2.96 -2.90 10.86
N SER A 9 -2.20 -1.81 10.97
CA SER A 9 -1.12 -1.49 10.03
C SER A 9 0.06 -2.46 10.12
N LYS A 10 0.22 -3.16 11.26
CA LYS A 10 1.34 -4.06 11.55
C LYS A 10 0.98 -5.54 11.57
N GLN A 11 -0.31 -5.86 11.44
CA GLN A 11 -0.82 -7.22 11.58
C GLN A 11 -1.67 -7.62 10.38
N ARG A 12 -1.08 -7.51 9.19
CA ARG A 12 -1.72 -7.88 7.94
C ARG A 12 -1.39 -9.31 7.53
N GLY A 13 -0.36 -9.92 8.13
CA GLY A 13 0.11 -11.26 7.77
C GLY A 13 1.01 -11.27 6.54
N PHE A 14 1.48 -10.09 6.11
CA PHE A 14 2.42 -9.93 5.01
C PHE A 14 3.54 -9.01 5.49
N LEU A 15 4.69 -9.59 5.83
CA LEU A 15 5.76 -8.91 6.55
C LEU A 15 6.22 -7.63 5.84
N GLU A 16 6.28 -7.67 4.51
CA GLU A 16 6.67 -6.54 3.68
C GLU A 16 5.67 -5.38 3.83
N LEU A 17 4.37 -5.65 3.80
CA LEU A 17 3.35 -4.61 4.05
C LEU A 17 3.39 -4.10 5.49
N ASP A 18 3.58 -5.01 6.45
CA ASP A 18 3.63 -4.67 7.86
C ASP A 18 4.81 -3.71 8.14
N LEU A 19 5.94 -3.88 7.44
CA LEU A 19 7.07 -2.95 7.50
C LEU A 19 6.79 -1.64 6.77
N LEU A 20 6.32 -1.70 5.52
CA LEU A 20 6.08 -0.51 4.69
C LEU A 20 5.02 0.42 5.31
N ILE A 21 3.90 -0.14 5.74
CA ILE A 21 2.77 0.61 6.30
C ILE A 21 3.00 0.86 7.79
N GLY A 22 3.47 -0.15 8.54
CA GLY A 22 3.62 -0.05 9.99
C GLY A 22 4.60 1.04 10.42
N LEU A 23 5.78 1.10 9.81
CA LEU A 23 6.79 2.12 10.14
C LEU A 23 6.30 3.53 9.80
N TRP A 24 5.65 3.69 8.65
CA TRP A 24 5.05 4.95 8.26
C TRP A 24 3.91 5.36 9.20
N ALA A 25 3.06 4.41 9.57
CA ALA A 25 1.90 4.62 10.42
C ALA A 25 2.30 5.07 11.84
N GLU A 26 3.36 4.50 12.42
CA GLU A 26 3.89 4.91 13.73
C GLU A 26 4.21 6.40 13.81
N VAL A 27 4.77 6.96 12.74
CA VAL A 27 5.21 8.36 12.70
C VAL A 27 4.08 9.33 12.36
N ASN A 28 3.11 8.88 11.55
CA ASN A 28 2.10 9.76 10.95
C ASN A 28 0.73 9.68 11.63
N ILE A 29 0.22 8.49 11.98
CA ILE A 29 -1.12 8.34 12.58
C ILE A 29 -1.30 9.19 13.86
N PRO A 30 -0.33 9.31 14.77
CA PRO A 30 -0.50 10.14 15.97
C PRO A 30 -0.70 11.65 15.69
N LYS A 31 -0.36 12.11 14.49
CA LYS A 31 -0.42 13.52 14.07
C LYS A 31 -1.64 13.83 13.18
N MET A 32 -2.36 12.80 12.76
CA MET A 32 -3.48 12.92 11.83
C MET A 32 -4.73 13.47 12.49
N ASP A 33 -5.50 14.24 11.73
CA ASP A 33 -6.84 14.66 12.12
C ASP A 33 -7.88 13.54 11.93
N PHE A 34 -9.12 13.80 12.33
CA PHE A 34 -10.19 12.80 12.25
C PHE A 34 -10.55 12.39 10.80
N ALA A 35 -10.43 13.31 9.83
CA ALA A 35 -10.72 13.03 8.44
C ALA A 35 -9.62 12.15 7.82
N GLU A 36 -8.37 12.43 8.13
CA GLU A 36 -7.21 11.62 7.75
C GLU A 36 -7.27 10.23 8.38
N LEU A 37 -7.65 10.11 9.65
CA LEU A 37 -7.82 8.80 10.30
C LEU A 37 -8.91 7.95 9.63
N LYS A 38 -9.98 8.56 9.11
CA LYS A 38 -10.98 7.85 8.30
C LYS A 38 -10.42 7.40 6.95
N GLN A 39 -9.66 8.26 6.29
CA GLN A 39 -8.97 7.90 5.06
C GLN A 39 -7.98 6.76 5.27
N MET A 40 -7.23 6.77 6.37
CA MET A 40 -6.34 5.67 6.76
C MET A 40 -7.12 4.38 7.01
N ALA A 41 -8.29 4.46 7.66
CA ALA A 41 -9.14 3.29 7.87
C ALA A 41 -9.56 2.63 6.54
N LEU A 42 -9.96 3.44 5.54
CA LEU A 42 -10.28 2.94 4.20
C LEU A 42 -9.08 2.25 3.54
N VAL A 43 -7.87 2.80 3.69
CA VAL A 43 -6.66 2.15 3.16
C VAL A 43 -6.40 0.79 3.82
N LEU A 44 -6.68 0.68 5.12
CA LEU A 44 -6.50 -0.56 5.86
C LEU A 44 -7.60 -1.60 5.62
N GLU A 45 -8.69 -1.25 4.93
CA GLU A 45 -9.75 -2.17 4.50
C GLU A 45 -9.45 -2.86 3.16
N GLU A 46 -8.49 -2.36 2.39
CA GLU A 46 -8.11 -2.95 1.11
C GLU A 46 -7.34 -4.27 1.27
N GLU A 47 -7.47 -5.15 0.27
CA GLU A 47 -6.80 -6.45 0.24
C GLU A 47 -5.27 -6.33 0.10
N ASN A 48 -4.53 -7.19 0.81
CA ASN A 48 -3.08 -7.13 0.86
C ASN A 48 -2.39 -7.21 -0.52
N PRO A 49 -2.73 -8.16 -1.42
CA PRO A 49 -2.03 -8.29 -2.69
C PRO A 49 -2.17 -7.04 -3.55
N ASP A 50 -3.37 -6.47 -3.61
CA ASP A 50 -3.67 -5.30 -4.41
C ASP A 50 -3.01 -4.05 -3.81
N LEU A 51 -3.12 -3.88 -2.49
CA LEU A 51 -2.48 -2.78 -1.78
C LEU A 51 -0.97 -2.77 -1.97
N PHE A 52 -0.31 -3.94 -1.92
CA PHE A 52 1.12 -4.03 -2.19
C PHE A 52 1.45 -3.64 -3.63
N LYS A 53 0.71 -4.14 -4.61
CA LYS A 53 0.91 -3.81 -6.03
C LYS A 53 0.76 -2.30 -6.28
N TRP A 54 -0.19 -1.65 -5.63
CA TRP A 54 -0.37 -0.19 -5.76
C TRP A 54 0.74 0.61 -5.09
N LEU A 55 1.14 0.24 -3.87
CA LEU A 55 2.20 0.93 -3.12
C LEU A 55 3.57 0.81 -3.79
N THR A 56 3.86 -0.34 -4.39
CA THR A 56 5.13 -0.59 -5.10
C THR A 56 5.11 -0.12 -6.57
N GLY A 57 3.97 0.39 -7.06
CA GLY A 57 3.84 0.91 -8.43
C GLY A 57 3.71 -0.17 -9.51
N GLN A 58 3.40 -1.41 -9.13
CA GLN A 58 3.19 -2.54 -10.05
C GLN A 58 1.81 -2.51 -10.71
N LEU A 59 0.82 -1.90 -10.06
CA LEU A 59 -0.53 -1.71 -10.59
C LEU A 59 -1.01 -0.30 -10.25
N GLN A 60 -1.87 0.27 -11.11
CA GLN A 60 -2.51 1.54 -10.78
C GLN A 60 -3.63 1.33 -9.76
N PRO A 61 -3.69 2.16 -8.71
CA PRO A 61 -4.79 2.13 -7.76
C PRO A 61 -6.11 2.58 -8.43
N PRO A 62 -7.26 2.04 -8.01
CA PRO A 62 -8.56 2.51 -8.45
C PRO A 62 -8.81 3.95 -7.97
N ASP A 63 -9.71 4.67 -8.64
CA ASP A 63 -9.99 6.10 -8.35
C ASP A 63 -10.32 6.39 -6.89
N ARG A 64 -11.00 5.45 -6.21
CA ARG A 64 -11.32 5.55 -4.77
C ARG A 64 -10.08 5.68 -3.88
N MET A 65 -8.98 5.05 -4.29
CA MET A 65 -7.69 5.08 -3.58
C MET A 65 -6.81 6.22 -4.09
N SER A 66 -6.77 6.45 -5.40
CA SER A 66 -6.04 7.58 -5.98
C SER A 66 -6.52 8.94 -5.47
N GLY A 67 -7.80 9.08 -5.13
CA GLY A 67 -8.36 10.29 -4.51
C GLY A 67 -8.11 10.41 -2.99
N ASN A 68 -7.53 9.40 -2.35
CA ASN A 68 -7.27 9.39 -0.91
C ASN A 68 -5.90 10.01 -0.60
N ALA A 69 -5.90 11.15 0.09
CA ALA A 69 -4.68 11.92 0.37
C ALA A 69 -3.69 11.15 1.26
N VAL A 70 -4.19 10.40 2.24
CA VAL A 70 -3.38 9.55 3.12
C VAL A 70 -2.72 8.41 2.35
N PHE A 71 -3.47 7.77 1.44
CA PHE A 71 -2.93 6.74 0.57
C PHE A 71 -1.80 7.30 -0.32
N GLU A 72 -2.02 8.45 -0.96
CA GLU A 72 -1.02 9.08 -1.82
C GLU A 72 0.22 9.55 -1.04
N ALA A 73 0.07 9.95 0.23
CA ALA A 73 1.20 10.25 1.10
C ALA A 73 2.02 8.98 1.43
N LEU A 74 1.35 7.88 1.77
CA LEU A 74 1.97 6.58 2.02
C LEU A 74 2.67 6.04 0.76
N ARG A 75 2.00 6.06 -0.39
CA ARG A 75 2.55 5.63 -1.68
C ARG A 75 3.81 6.41 -2.05
N ARG A 76 3.81 7.74 -1.86
CA ARG A 76 5.01 8.57 -2.06
C ARG A 76 6.16 8.17 -1.16
N HIS A 77 5.88 7.91 0.13
CA HIS A 77 6.90 7.43 1.06
C HIS A 77 7.50 6.09 0.62
N VAL A 78 6.66 5.12 0.24
CA VAL A 78 7.12 3.81 -0.27
C VAL A 78 7.94 3.96 -1.54
N ALA A 79 7.49 4.79 -2.49
CA ALA A 79 8.23 5.05 -3.73
C ALA A 79 9.61 5.66 -3.45
N GLN A 80 9.71 6.59 -2.49
CA GLN A 80 10.98 7.16 -2.06
C GLN A 80 11.89 6.09 -1.44
N GLN A 81 11.39 5.28 -0.51
CA GLN A 81 12.18 4.21 0.13
C GLN A 81 12.70 3.19 -0.88
N LEU A 82 11.88 2.80 -1.86
CA LEU A 82 12.29 1.93 -2.97
C LEU A 82 13.34 2.60 -3.84
N SER A 83 13.25 3.92 -4.03
CA SER A 83 14.23 4.69 -4.80
C SER A 83 15.62 4.70 -4.16
N GLU A 84 15.66 4.76 -2.83
CA GLU A 84 16.88 4.83 -2.02
C GLU A 84 17.52 3.44 -1.82
N THR A 85 16.70 2.38 -1.69
CA THR A 85 17.17 1.06 -1.25
C THR A 85 17.41 0.07 -2.39
N ALA A 86 16.69 0.19 -3.51
CA ALA A 86 16.72 -0.81 -4.59
C ALA A 86 17.07 -0.18 -5.94
N PRO A 87 17.98 -0.76 -6.76
CA PRO A 87 18.21 -0.32 -8.13
C PRO A 87 16.93 -0.42 -8.98
N ALA A 88 16.73 0.49 -9.95
CA ALA A 88 15.54 0.47 -10.80
C ALA A 88 15.39 -0.84 -11.61
N THR A 89 16.50 -1.49 -11.95
CA THR A 89 16.55 -2.73 -12.73
C THR A 89 16.00 -3.96 -11.99
N THR A 90 15.98 -3.94 -10.65
CA THR A 90 15.51 -5.06 -9.83
C THR A 90 14.06 -4.89 -9.39
N ARG A 91 13.41 -3.76 -9.74
CA ARG A 91 12.02 -3.48 -9.36
C ARG A 91 11.07 -4.14 -10.36
N ALA A 92 9.93 -4.62 -9.86
CA ALA A 92 8.87 -5.13 -10.71
C ALA A 92 8.30 -3.99 -11.58
N ALA A 93 8.20 -4.23 -12.89
CA ALA A 93 7.64 -3.26 -13.82
C ALA A 93 6.10 -3.22 -13.71
N LEU A 94 5.50 -2.07 -14.02
CA LEU A 94 4.05 -1.91 -14.09
C LEU A 94 3.43 -2.96 -15.02
N GLY A 95 2.42 -3.68 -14.53
CA GLY A 95 1.69 -4.69 -15.29
C GLY A 95 2.42 -6.02 -15.51
N ARG A 96 3.55 -6.26 -14.81
CA ARG A 96 4.17 -7.60 -14.78
C ARG A 96 3.66 -8.42 -13.60
N ASP A 97 3.33 -9.67 -13.88
CA ASP A 97 2.92 -10.63 -12.87
C ASP A 97 4.08 -11.10 -11.99
N TRP A 98 3.74 -11.47 -10.75
CA TRP A 98 4.69 -11.85 -9.71
C TRP A 98 5.36 -13.20 -9.97
N VAL A 99 4.62 -14.11 -10.59
CA VAL A 99 5.08 -15.46 -10.90
C VAL A 99 4.76 -15.72 -12.37
N ARG A 100 5.74 -16.28 -13.09
CA ARG A 100 5.58 -16.64 -14.50
C ARG A 100 4.44 -17.65 -14.64
N GLY A 101 3.34 -17.26 -15.29
CA GLY A 101 2.14 -18.09 -15.46
C GLY A 101 1.08 -17.91 -14.38
N TRP A 102 1.22 -16.91 -13.50
CA TRP A 102 0.21 -16.50 -12.54
C TRP A 102 -0.34 -15.14 -12.95
N ASP A 103 -1.32 -15.14 -13.85
CA ASP A 103 -2.07 -13.94 -14.21
C ASP A 103 -3.39 -13.88 -13.43
N ASP A 104 -3.81 -12.67 -13.04
CA ASP A 104 -5.14 -12.43 -12.47
C ASP A 104 -6.22 -12.42 -13.58
N SER A 105 -6.02 -13.18 -14.67
CA SER A 105 -6.91 -13.19 -15.85
C SER A 105 -8.35 -13.57 -15.48
N TRP A 106 -8.53 -14.42 -14.47
CA TRP A 106 -9.82 -14.80 -13.91
C TRP A 106 -10.60 -13.62 -13.29
N ARG A 107 -9.94 -12.52 -12.93
CA ARG A 107 -10.62 -11.32 -12.40
C ARG A 107 -11.31 -10.49 -13.48
N TRP A 108 -11.01 -10.75 -14.76
CA TRP A 108 -11.55 -10.01 -15.92
C TRP A 108 -12.63 -10.78 -16.67
N VAL A 109 -13.07 -11.94 -16.16
CA VAL A 109 -14.19 -12.69 -16.73
C VAL A 109 -15.47 -12.10 -16.15
N VAL A 110 -16.13 -11.25 -16.94
CA VAL A 110 -17.51 -10.75 -16.71
C VAL A 110 -18.49 -11.64 -17.47
#